data_AF-A0AA36I760-F1
#
_entry.id   AF-A0AA36I760-F1
#
_cell.length_a   1.000
_cell.length_b   1.000
_cell.length_c   1.000
_cell.angle_alpha   90.00
_cell.angle_beta   90.00
_cell.angle_gamma   90.00
#
_symmetry.space_group_name_H-M   'P 1'
#
loop_
_entity.id
_entity.type
_entity.pdbx_description
1 polymer ?
#
loop_
_entity_poly.entity_id
_entity_poly.type
_entity_poly.pdbx_seq_one_letter_code
_entity_poly.pdbx_strand_id
1 'polypeptide(L)'
;MENSPARAMRPEAKQKIQTLFEKFDTSGDGVLSEEEMGQLFRALHFKKGFELMKQADANKDGVIQVHEFISWLFEQKPRWKLETIVEGDEKRMQATFFNDFKETKFFAIFASGTNVEPWDTLPATCVVPAGESRTINFLRGKLNSKYCYRVRFRSHCPDAQDEMSFVDSEFPPEDKSVDPTGEFKIRKPELWVRARYACSSEACLFDQICPQDVKQGKLGDCWLMGSLGALAQYPQRIKSLFDTNQLTEDGKYGVWLFDLATDKWTKYLIDELLPCYKDRDGFPIVTFARPLANEVWVSLLEKAVAKYCGGYRHLVGGQPAFAFRLFTGEQGISYVMRDDGTFRRRRMNPKENPYRPRPKWIWRKGKFLSPEEFFESLCEHASNKHVLTCSAAVKKGRNKSEWKEKGLVTYHIYSILRVLKEKLDDGTPIRLVEARNPWAWGEWKGDWCDSGSKKGESGKWAENPQLRERVLGKGGADGAFFMCFEDWVHYFTNVSVCPVGTAPIEEDGEMEEGSDEEDEYEDVDDGP
;
A
#
# COMPACT_ATOMS: atom_id res chain seq x y z
N MET A 1 9.22 -29.81 -48.23
CA MET A 1 8.22 -28.74 -48.38
C MET A 1 7.64 -28.47 -47.02
N GLU A 2 7.79 -27.22 -46.61
CA GLU A 2 7.61 -26.69 -45.26
C GLU A 2 6.15 -26.68 -44.81
N ASN A 3 5.94 -26.74 -43.50
CA ASN A 3 5.01 -25.84 -42.80
C ASN A 3 5.19 -25.98 -41.28
N SER A 4 6.01 -25.08 -40.72
CA SER A 4 6.09 -24.79 -39.29
C SER A 4 5.24 -23.55 -39.01
N PRO A 5 4.34 -23.52 -38.01
CA PRO A 5 3.60 -22.32 -37.66
C PRO A 5 4.45 -21.45 -36.72
N ALA A 6 5.51 -20.84 -37.26
CA ALA A 6 6.03 -19.61 -36.70
C ALA A 6 4.95 -18.54 -36.87
N ARG A 7 4.42 -18.03 -35.75
CA ARG A 7 3.38 -17.00 -35.76
C ARG A 7 3.97 -15.75 -36.43
N ALA A 8 3.50 -15.45 -37.63
CA ALA A 8 3.99 -14.36 -38.46
C ALA A 8 3.99 -13.03 -37.70
N MET A 9 5.17 -12.44 -37.58
CA MET A 9 5.39 -11.06 -37.13
C MET A 9 4.57 -10.11 -38.03
N ARG A 10 3.88 -9.12 -37.48
CA ARG A 10 3.23 -8.10 -38.31
C ARG A 10 4.30 -7.41 -39.15
N PRO A 11 4.17 -7.32 -40.49
CA PRO A 11 5.22 -6.78 -41.37
C PRO A 11 5.75 -5.41 -40.92
N GLU A 12 4.87 -4.56 -40.39
CA GLU A 12 5.19 -3.22 -39.90
C GLU A 12 6.16 -3.19 -38.70
N ALA A 13 6.11 -4.18 -37.80
CA ALA A 13 7.01 -4.25 -36.65
C ALA A 13 8.40 -4.72 -37.07
N LYS A 14 8.46 -5.68 -38.01
CA LYS A 14 9.72 -6.16 -38.60
C LYS A 14 10.42 -5.03 -39.33
N GLN A 15 9.66 -4.29 -40.14
CA GLN A 15 10.17 -3.17 -40.92
C GLN A 15 10.69 -2.05 -40.01
N LYS A 16 9.98 -1.69 -38.93
CA LYS A 16 10.45 -0.67 -37.97
C LYS A 16 11.76 -1.04 -37.28
N ILE A 17 11.92 -2.29 -36.86
CA ILE A 17 13.14 -2.75 -36.19
C ILE A 17 14.30 -2.80 -37.19
N GLN A 18 14.05 -3.20 -38.42
CA GLN A 18 15.03 -3.25 -39.49
C GLN A 18 15.48 -1.84 -39.91
N THR A 19 14.55 -0.88 -40.03
CA THR A 19 14.88 0.54 -40.29
C THR A 19 15.63 1.18 -39.12
N LEU A 20 15.36 0.78 -37.87
CA LEU A 20 16.15 1.21 -36.72
C LEU A 20 17.55 0.62 -36.76
N PHE A 21 17.72 -0.65 -37.12
CA PHE A 21 19.03 -1.27 -37.26
C PHE A 21 19.88 -0.58 -38.35
N GLU A 22 19.31 -0.41 -39.56
CA GLU A 22 19.96 0.28 -40.68
C GLU A 22 20.32 1.74 -40.38
N LYS A 23 19.61 2.39 -39.46
CA LYS A 23 19.88 3.77 -39.05
C LYS A 23 21.11 3.89 -38.14
N PHE A 24 21.43 2.84 -37.38
CA PHE A 24 22.52 2.86 -36.40
C PHE A 24 23.73 2.02 -36.83
N ASP A 25 23.59 1.14 -37.82
CA ASP A 25 24.71 0.58 -38.60
C ASP A 25 25.26 1.69 -39.51
N THR A 26 26.10 2.53 -38.92
CA THR A 26 26.62 3.73 -39.55
C THR A 26 27.78 3.38 -40.47
N SER A 27 28.43 2.24 -40.21
CA SER A 27 29.47 1.65 -41.03
C SER A 27 28.94 0.96 -42.29
N GLY A 28 27.69 0.50 -42.28
CA GLY A 28 26.99 -0.11 -43.40
C GLY A 28 27.43 -1.54 -43.71
N ASP A 29 28.07 -2.21 -42.75
CA ASP A 29 28.63 -3.56 -42.92
C ASP A 29 27.62 -4.68 -42.55
N GLY A 30 26.41 -4.30 -42.13
CA GLY A 30 25.33 -5.21 -41.79
C GLY A 30 25.42 -5.76 -40.36
N VAL A 31 26.33 -5.26 -39.53
CA VAL A 31 26.47 -5.59 -38.11
C VAL A 31 26.48 -4.31 -37.25
N LEU A 32 26.21 -4.42 -35.95
CA LEU A 32 26.36 -3.28 -35.03
C LEU A 32 27.59 -3.49 -34.18
N SER A 33 28.59 -2.64 -34.39
CA SER A 33 29.77 -2.59 -33.52
C SER A 33 29.42 -2.14 -32.10
N GLU A 34 30.32 -2.39 -31.15
CA GLU A 34 30.18 -1.98 -29.74
C GLU A 34 29.90 -0.47 -29.60
N GLU A 35 30.50 0.35 -30.47
CA GLU A 35 30.39 1.80 -30.45
C GLU A 35 29.05 2.29 -31.01
N GLU A 36 28.57 1.70 -32.10
CA GLU A 36 27.26 2.00 -32.72
C GLU A 36 26.10 1.59 -31.83
N MET A 37 26.22 0.43 -31.19
CA MET A 37 25.25 -0.06 -30.22
C MET A 37 25.25 0.76 -28.93
N GLY A 38 26.42 1.24 -28.50
CA GLY A 38 26.53 2.21 -27.41
C GLY A 38 25.80 3.54 -27.71
N GLN A 39 25.74 3.95 -28.98
CA GLN A 39 24.95 5.11 -29.42
C GLN A 39 23.44 4.80 -29.46
N LEU A 40 23.05 3.62 -29.94
CA LEU A 40 21.67 3.14 -29.95
C LEU A 40 21.07 3.06 -28.52
N PHE A 41 21.79 2.47 -27.57
CA PHE A 41 21.30 2.34 -26.19
C PHE A 41 21.21 3.67 -25.44
N ARG A 42 22.09 4.63 -25.77
CA ARG A 42 21.98 6.02 -25.26
C ARG A 42 20.77 6.73 -25.84
N ALA A 43 20.47 6.55 -27.13
CA ALA A 43 19.27 7.09 -27.76
C ALA A 43 17.97 6.47 -27.23
N LEU A 44 18.02 5.24 -26.71
CA LEU A 44 16.90 4.52 -26.09
C LEU A 44 16.86 4.60 -24.54
N HIS A 45 17.75 5.38 -23.92
CA HIS A 45 17.83 5.59 -22.46
C HIS A 45 18.10 4.33 -21.60
N PHE A 46 18.80 3.31 -22.13
CA PHE A 46 19.25 2.17 -21.34
C PHE A 46 20.59 2.46 -20.63
N LYS A 47 20.65 2.31 -19.29
CA LYS A 47 21.81 2.73 -18.47
C LYS A 47 22.95 1.71 -18.32
N LYS A 48 22.82 0.47 -18.83
CA LYS A 48 23.85 -0.60 -18.68
C LYS A 48 24.01 -1.45 -19.96
N GLY A 49 24.65 -0.88 -21.00
CA GLY A 49 24.78 -1.55 -22.31
C GLY A 49 25.74 -2.76 -22.34
N PHE A 50 26.79 -2.76 -21.51
CA PHE A 50 27.87 -3.76 -21.61
C PHE A 50 27.49 -5.16 -21.12
N GLU A 51 26.64 -5.27 -20.09
CA GLU A 51 26.16 -6.55 -19.55
C GLU A 51 25.11 -7.23 -20.46
N LEU A 52 24.39 -6.44 -21.25
CA LEU A 52 23.40 -6.93 -22.22
C LEU A 52 24.07 -7.48 -23.48
N MET A 53 25.24 -6.95 -23.86
CA MET A 53 26.03 -7.43 -25.01
C MET A 53 26.41 -8.92 -24.90
N LYS A 54 26.93 -9.34 -23.75
CA LYS A 54 27.32 -10.74 -23.48
C LYS A 54 26.16 -11.73 -23.56
N GLN A 55 24.92 -11.24 -23.43
CA GLN A 55 23.73 -12.08 -23.50
C GLN A 55 23.21 -12.21 -24.93
N ALA A 56 23.44 -11.21 -25.77
CA ALA A 56 22.96 -11.12 -27.14
C ALA A 56 23.92 -11.71 -28.18
N ASP A 57 25.23 -11.70 -27.89
CA ASP A 57 26.25 -12.42 -28.67
C ASP A 57 26.17 -13.92 -28.35
N ALA A 58 25.26 -14.61 -29.04
CA ALA A 58 24.94 -16.01 -28.82
C ALA A 58 26.10 -16.96 -29.18
N ASN A 59 26.95 -16.55 -30.12
CA ASN A 59 28.06 -17.37 -30.62
C ASN A 59 29.42 -17.03 -29.97
N LYS A 60 29.48 -15.93 -29.20
CA LYS A 60 30.65 -15.39 -28.48
C LYS A 60 31.80 -14.93 -29.38
N ASP A 61 31.49 -14.43 -30.57
CA ASP A 61 32.48 -13.92 -31.54
C ASP A 61 32.85 -12.45 -31.30
N GLY A 62 32.19 -11.77 -30.36
CA GLY A 62 32.46 -10.39 -29.98
C GLY A 62 31.72 -9.34 -30.81
N VAL A 63 30.85 -9.74 -31.73
CA VAL A 63 29.96 -8.86 -32.51
C VAL A 63 28.51 -9.36 -32.42
N ILE A 64 27.51 -8.49 -32.67
CA ILE A 64 26.10 -8.90 -32.66
C ILE A 64 25.50 -8.70 -34.04
N GLN A 65 25.17 -9.81 -34.69
CA GLN A 65 24.52 -9.80 -36.00
C GLN A 65 23.00 -9.55 -35.86
N VAL A 66 22.34 -8.99 -36.87
CA VAL A 66 20.88 -8.70 -36.87
C VAL A 66 20.05 -9.88 -36.37
N HIS A 67 20.40 -11.09 -36.82
CA HIS A 67 19.66 -12.29 -36.48
C HIS A 67 19.93 -12.72 -35.02
N GLU A 68 21.12 -12.49 -34.47
CA GLU A 68 21.44 -12.73 -33.06
C GLU A 68 20.76 -11.71 -32.15
N PHE A 69 20.68 -10.44 -32.56
CA PHE A 69 19.93 -9.43 -31.85
C PHE A 69 18.43 -9.77 -31.82
N ILE A 70 17.85 -10.17 -32.96
CA ILE A 70 16.45 -10.59 -33.05
C ILE A 70 16.21 -11.89 -32.28
N SER A 71 17.09 -12.90 -32.38
CA SER A 71 17.00 -14.15 -31.64
C SER A 71 17.24 -13.96 -30.13
N TRP A 72 18.06 -13.01 -29.71
CA TRP A 72 18.19 -12.66 -28.29
C TRP A 72 16.95 -11.93 -27.77
N LEU A 73 16.39 -11.01 -28.56
CA LEU A 73 15.16 -10.31 -28.20
C LEU A 73 13.94 -11.25 -28.15
N PHE A 74 13.93 -12.34 -28.95
CA PHE A 74 12.71 -13.13 -29.22
C PHE A 74 12.83 -14.67 -29.16
N GLU A 75 14.03 -15.27 -29.10
CA GLU A 75 14.27 -16.73 -29.01
C GLU A 75 15.06 -17.12 -27.74
N GLN A 76 14.50 -16.83 -26.57
CA GLN A 76 14.74 -17.69 -25.40
C GLN A 76 13.95 -19.00 -25.64
N LYS A 77 14.60 -20.07 -26.13
CA LYS A 77 13.91 -21.35 -26.40
C LYS A 77 13.48 -22.04 -25.10
N PRO A 78 12.20 -22.41 -24.94
CA PRO A 78 11.78 -23.40 -23.95
C PRO A 78 11.94 -24.83 -24.54
N ARG A 79 12.53 -25.77 -23.79
CA ARG A 79 12.50 -27.21 -24.12
C ARG A 79 11.21 -27.84 -23.58
N TRP A 80 10.13 -27.95 -24.37
CA TRP A 80 9.01 -28.84 -24.01
C TRP A 80 8.32 -29.43 -25.25
N LYS A 81 7.83 -30.67 -25.13
CA LYS A 81 7.09 -31.43 -26.16
C LYS A 81 5.63 -31.60 -25.68
N LEU A 82 4.67 -31.28 -26.53
CA LEU A 82 3.24 -31.48 -26.26
C LEU A 82 2.87 -32.93 -26.63
N GLU A 83 2.32 -33.71 -25.70
CA GLU A 83 1.63 -34.97 -26.00
C GLU A 83 0.19 -34.88 -25.51
N THR A 84 -0.75 -35.05 -26.45
CA THR A 84 -2.18 -35.07 -26.19
C THR A 84 -2.61 -36.52 -25.96
N ILE A 85 -3.10 -36.86 -24.77
CA ILE A 85 -3.81 -38.12 -24.53
C ILE A 85 -5.31 -37.79 -24.50
N VAL A 86 -6.05 -38.35 -25.46
CA VAL A 86 -7.52 -38.27 -25.50
C VAL A 86 -8.06 -39.63 -25.11
N GLU A 87 -8.72 -39.73 -23.96
CA GLU A 87 -9.61 -40.84 -23.65
C GLU A 87 -10.90 -40.33 -23.00
N GLY A 88 -12.03 -40.66 -23.64
CA GLY A 88 -13.35 -40.79 -23.01
C GLY A 88 -14.17 -39.53 -22.76
N ASP A 89 -15.41 -39.55 -23.23
CA ASP A 89 -16.44 -38.52 -23.15
C ASP A 89 -16.63 -37.89 -21.76
N GLU A 90 -16.06 -36.70 -21.56
CA GLU A 90 -16.65 -35.57 -20.84
C GLU A 90 -15.80 -34.32 -21.12
N LYS A 91 -16.40 -33.26 -21.67
CA LYS A 91 -15.70 -32.03 -22.12
C LYS A 91 -14.90 -31.36 -20.99
N ARG A 92 -13.63 -31.71 -20.83
CA ARG A 92 -12.59 -30.99 -20.09
C ARG A 92 -11.66 -30.29 -21.07
N MET A 93 -11.52 -28.97 -20.99
CA MET A 93 -10.38 -28.27 -21.61
C MET A 93 -9.26 -28.20 -20.58
N GLN A 94 -8.17 -28.92 -20.83
CA GLN A 94 -6.91 -28.73 -20.12
C GLN A 94 -6.09 -27.66 -20.85
N ALA A 95 -5.59 -26.68 -20.11
CA ALA A 95 -4.60 -25.72 -20.61
C ALA A 95 -3.41 -25.75 -19.65
N THR A 96 -2.24 -26.07 -20.18
CA THR A 96 -0.96 -26.10 -19.45
C THR A 96 -0.21 -24.81 -19.77
N PHE A 97 0.27 -24.09 -18.75
CA PHE A 97 1.01 -22.84 -18.92
C PHE A 97 2.41 -22.97 -18.31
N PHE A 98 3.44 -22.52 -19.05
CA PHE A 98 4.82 -22.43 -18.61
C PHE A 98 5.26 -20.95 -18.56
N ASN A 99 6.13 -20.63 -17.60
CA ASN A 99 6.64 -19.28 -17.31
C ASN A 99 8.00 -19.07 -17.99
N ASP A 100 8.17 -17.99 -18.75
CA ASP A 100 9.46 -17.45 -19.20
C ASP A 100 9.48 -15.93 -18.91
N PHE A 101 10.55 -15.44 -18.29
CA PHE A 101 10.64 -14.13 -17.62
C PHE A 101 10.65 -12.90 -18.55
N LYS A 102 9.67 -12.01 -18.37
CA LYS A 102 9.76 -10.57 -17.98
C LYS A 102 8.38 -9.96 -18.26
N GLU A 103 7.64 -9.64 -17.18
CA GLU A 103 6.32 -8.99 -17.20
C GLU A 103 5.33 -9.43 -18.30
N THR A 104 4.66 -10.58 -18.11
CA THR A 104 3.51 -10.91 -18.96
C THR A 104 2.22 -10.34 -18.35
N LYS A 105 1.79 -9.17 -18.86
CA LYS A 105 0.39 -8.75 -18.75
C LYS A 105 -0.47 -9.66 -19.63
N PHE A 106 -1.39 -10.42 -19.03
CA PHE A 106 -2.37 -11.19 -19.79
C PHE A 106 -3.48 -10.28 -20.33
N PHE A 107 -3.52 -10.05 -21.64
CA PHE A 107 -4.69 -9.52 -22.34
C PHE A 107 -5.33 -10.65 -23.15
N ALA A 108 -6.52 -11.09 -22.76
CA ALA A 108 -7.40 -11.81 -23.67
C ALA A 108 -8.06 -10.77 -24.59
N ILE A 109 -7.61 -10.64 -25.83
CA ILE A 109 -8.26 -9.80 -26.83
C ILE A 109 -9.45 -10.59 -27.41
N PHE A 110 -10.67 -10.18 -27.08
CA PHE A 110 -11.84 -10.48 -27.90
C PHE A 110 -12.35 -9.17 -28.47
N ALA A 111 -12.29 -9.05 -29.79
CA ALA A 111 -12.70 -7.84 -30.50
C ALA A 111 -14.22 -7.79 -30.67
N SER A 112 -14.88 -6.80 -30.06
CA SER A 112 -15.89 -5.96 -30.72
C SER A 112 -16.32 -4.85 -29.76
N GLY A 113 -16.22 -3.60 -30.22
CA GLY A 113 -16.36 -2.40 -29.40
C GLY A 113 -17.76 -2.15 -28.85
N THR A 114 -17.79 -1.67 -27.60
CA THR A 114 -18.73 -0.68 -27.02
C THR A 114 -18.26 -0.33 -25.59
N ASN A 115 -18.46 0.93 -25.19
CA ASN A 115 -18.03 1.52 -23.91
C ASN A 115 -18.57 0.80 -22.66
N VAL A 116 -17.68 0.52 -21.70
CA VAL A 116 -18.02 0.16 -20.31
C VAL A 116 -16.98 0.78 -19.37
N GLU A 117 -17.43 1.43 -18.29
CA GLU A 117 -16.59 2.08 -17.28
C GLU A 117 -15.83 1.07 -16.38
N PRO A 118 -14.64 1.41 -15.85
CA PRO A 118 -13.77 0.46 -15.17
C PRO A 118 -14.00 0.42 -13.65
N TRP A 119 -14.41 -0.72 -13.12
CA TRP A 119 -14.27 -1.06 -11.70
C TRP A 119 -13.34 -2.28 -11.52
N ASP A 120 -12.45 -2.18 -10.52
CA ASP A 120 -11.61 -3.23 -9.91
C ASP A 120 -10.58 -3.97 -10.80
N THR A 121 -9.49 -3.29 -11.16
CA THR A 121 -8.23 -3.96 -11.53
C THR A 121 -7.24 -3.93 -10.35
N LEU A 122 -7.25 -4.99 -9.54
CA LEU A 122 -6.06 -5.34 -8.73
C LEU A 122 -5.19 -6.28 -9.58
N PRO A 123 -3.90 -5.97 -9.82
CA PRO A 123 -3.00 -6.94 -10.40
C PRO A 123 -2.71 -8.01 -9.32
N ALA A 124 -3.24 -9.21 -9.54
CA ALA A 124 -2.71 -10.40 -8.91
C ALA A 124 -1.90 -11.12 -9.99
N THR A 125 -0.64 -10.72 -10.15
CA THR A 125 0.35 -11.50 -10.89
C THR A 125 0.85 -12.59 -9.97
N CYS A 126 0.71 -13.85 -10.39
CA CYS A 126 1.27 -14.99 -9.69
C CYS A 126 2.42 -15.57 -10.51
N VAL A 127 3.50 -15.95 -9.84
CA VAL A 127 4.62 -16.68 -10.44
C VAL A 127 4.46 -18.17 -10.09
N VAL A 128 4.50 -19.00 -11.14
CA VAL A 128 4.58 -20.45 -11.01
C VAL A 128 6.07 -20.84 -11.06
N PRO A 129 6.61 -21.58 -10.07
CA PRO A 129 7.99 -22.05 -10.09
C PRO A 129 8.26 -22.99 -11.27
N ALA A 130 9.51 -23.08 -11.71
CA ALA A 130 9.93 -23.98 -12.76
C ALA A 130 9.69 -25.45 -12.35
N GLY A 131 8.94 -26.20 -13.15
CA GLY A 131 8.73 -27.65 -12.97
C GLY A 131 7.35 -28.10 -12.47
N GLU A 132 6.43 -27.19 -12.14
CA GLU A 132 5.06 -27.54 -11.71
C GLU A 132 4.01 -27.38 -12.82
N SER A 133 3.08 -28.34 -12.93
CA SER A 133 1.87 -28.25 -13.77
C SER A 133 0.61 -28.15 -12.90
N ARG A 134 -0.31 -27.22 -13.19
CA ARG A 134 -1.61 -27.11 -12.50
C ARG A 134 -2.79 -27.21 -13.46
N THR A 135 -3.80 -28.00 -13.07
CA THR A 135 -5.07 -28.13 -13.79
C THR A 135 -6.05 -27.04 -13.35
N ILE A 136 -6.56 -26.26 -14.30
CA ILE A 136 -7.59 -25.24 -14.06
C ILE A 136 -8.97 -25.88 -14.27
N ASN A 137 -9.84 -25.83 -13.26
CA ASN A 137 -11.24 -26.21 -13.39
C ASN A 137 -12.08 -24.96 -13.67
N PHE A 138 -12.69 -24.87 -14.85
CA PHE A 138 -13.69 -23.83 -15.14
C PHE A 138 -15.01 -24.19 -14.44
N LEU A 139 -15.48 -23.35 -13.51
CA LEU A 139 -16.81 -23.52 -12.93
C LEU A 139 -17.89 -23.24 -13.98
N ARG A 140 -18.84 -24.17 -14.10
CA ARG A 140 -19.94 -24.19 -15.08
C ARG A 140 -20.73 -22.88 -15.09
N GLY A 141 -20.59 -22.13 -16.17
CA GLY A 141 -21.56 -21.12 -16.63
C GLY A 141 -21.52 -21.10 -18.15
N LYS A 142 -22.68 -21.11 -18.83
CA LYS A 142 -22.76 -21.07 -20.30
C LYS A 142 -21.89 -19.93 -20.83
N LEU A 143 -20.97 -20.24 -21.75
CA LEU A 143 -20.16 -19.27 -22.47
C LEU A 143 -21.09 -18.31 -23.23
N ASN A 144 -21.32 -17.13 -22.66
CA ASN A 144 -21.81 -15.97 -23.37
C ASN A 144 -20.66 -14.97 -23.44
N SER A 145 -20.42 -14.41 -24.63
CA SER A 145 -19.33 -13.47 -24.98
C SER A 145 -19.34 -12.12 -24.23
N LYS A 146 -20.06 -12.03 -23.11
CA LYS A 146 -20.27 -10.82 -22.30
C LYS A 146 -19.44 -10.77 -21.01
N TYR A 147 -18.69 -11.81 -20.66
CA TYR A 147 -17.97 -11.86 -19.38
C TYR A 147 -16.44 -11.94 -19.56
N CYS A 148 -15.75 -11.06 -18.84
CA CYS A 148 -14.29 -11.13 -18.63
C CYS A 148 -14.01 -12.16 -17.54
N TYR A 149 -13.09 -13.10 -17.78
CA TYR A 149 -12.72 -14.14 -16.82
C TYR A 149 -11.42 -13.76 -16.09
N ARG A 150 -11.41 -13.91 -14.76
CA ARG A 150 -10.23 -13.70 -13.92
C ARG A 150 -9.50 -15.02 -13.74
N VAL A 151 -8.24 -15.10 -14.16
CA VAL A 151 -7.38 -16.26 -13.90
C VAL A 151 -6.57 -15.97 -12.64
N ARG A 152 -6.73 -16.79 -11.60
CA ARG A 152 -5.89 -16.77 -10.38
C ARG A 152 -5.21 -18.10 -10.22
N PHE A 153 -3.90 -18.07 -10.02
CA PHE A 153 -3.09 -19.25 -9.76
C PHE A 153 -3.12 -19.57 -8.26
N ARG A 154 -3.21 -20.87 -7.92
CA ARG A 154 -3.10 -21.31 -6.52
C ARG A 154 -1.63 -21.23 -6.17
N SER A 155 -1.23 -20.48 -5.13
CA SER A 155 0.00 -20.85 -4.42
C SER A 155 -0.29 -22.13 -3.66
N HIS A 156 0.64 -23.08 -3.72
CA HIS A 156 0.65 -24.17 -2.75
C HIS A 156 0.81 -23.55 -1.36
N CYS A 157 0.04 -24.01 -0.38
CA CYS A 157 0.47 -23.91 1.02
C CYS A 157 1.56 -24.99 1.13
N PRO A 158 2.84 -24.67 1.36
CA PRO A 158 3.84 -25.70 1.47
C PRO A 158 3.58 -26.52 2.73
N ASP A 159 3.19 -27.78 2.56
CA ASP A 159 3.28 -28.76 3.63
C ASP A 159 4.71 -29.32 3.69
N ALA A 160 5.27 -29.28 4.90
CA ALA A 160 6.27 -30.18 5.44
C ALA A 160 7.66 -30.26 4.75
N GLN A 161 8.41 -29.15 4.74
CA GLN A 161 9.87 -29.05 4.97
C GLN A 161 10.32 -27.59 4.76
N ASP A 162 9.62 -26.63 5.36
CA ASP A 162 10.03 -25.24 5.31
C ASP A 162 11.18 -25.06 6.32
N GLU A 163 12.39 -24.74 5.85
CA GLU A 163 13.53 -24.37 6.74
C GLU A 163 13.23 -23.11 7.58
N MET A 164 12.12 -22.42 7.27
CA MET A 164 11.58 -21.29 8.01
C MET A 164 10.86 -21.73 9.29
N SER A 165 11.63 -21.89 10.36
CA SER A 165 11.18 -22.58 11.57
C SER A 165 10.53 -21.69 12.64
N PHE A 166 10.61 -20.36 12.57
CA PHE A 166 10.15 -19.54 13.69
C PHE A 166 8.62 -19.46 13.73
N VAL A 167 8.04 -19.91 14.83
CA VAL A 167 6.64 -19.74 15.21
C VAL A 167 6.63 -19.12 16.59
N ASP A 168 5.95 -17.99 16.75
CA ASP A 168 5.86 -17.27 18.00
C ASP A 168 4.93 -18.04 18.96
N SER A 169 5.52 -18.65 20.00
CA SER A 169 4.77 -19.39 21.01
C SER A 169 3.88 -18.50 21.88
N GLU A 170 4.19 -17.21 21.99
CA GLU A 170 3.40 -16.24 22.78
C GLU A 170 2.23 -15.66 21.99
N PHE A 171 2.33 -15.67 20.65
CA PHE A 171 1.28 -15.21 19.75
C PHE A 171 1.08 -16.20 18.58
N PRO A 172 0.63 -17.43 18.86
CA PRO A 172 0.63 -18.51 17.88
C PRO A 172 -0.45 -18.31 16.81
N PRO A 173 -0.35 -18.99 15.65
CA PRO A 173 -1.30 -18.92 14.55
C PRO A 173 -2.63 -19.65 14.85
N GLU A 174 -3.33 -19.20 15.88
CA GLU A 174 -4.53 -19.83 16.43
C GLU A 174 -5.65 -18.80 16.66
N ASP A 175 -6.88 -19.29 16.82
CA ASP A 175 -8.05 -18.46 17.11
C ASP A 175 -7.85 -17.51 18.29
N LYS A 176 -7.10 -17.95 19.33
CA LYS A 176 -6.84 -17.14 20.53
C LYS A 176 -6.03 -15.88 20.26
N SER A 177 -5.22 -15.86 19.20
CA SER A 177 -4.47 -14.66 18.78
C SER A 177 -5.35 -13.68 18.00
N VAL A 178 -6.50 -14.14 17.50
CA VAL A 178 -7.51 -13.30 16.86
C VAL A 178 -8.52 -12.79 17.87
N ASP A 179 -9.18 -13.69 18.59
CA ASP A 179 -10.22 -13.39 19.57
C ASP A 179 -9.99 -14.22 20.85
N PRO A 180 -9.14 -13.74 21.78
CA PRO A 180 -8.75 -14.50 22.96
C PRO A 180 -9.92 -14.84 23.89
N THR A 181 -10.96 -14.00 23.93
CA THR A 181 -12.11 -14.21 24.82
C THR A 181 -13.17 -15.12 24.17
N GLY A 182 -13.21 -15.17 22.83
CA GLY A 182 -14.22 -15.90 22.07
C GLY A 182 -15.64 -15.35 22.19
N GLU A 183 -15.82 -14.25 22.93
CA GLU A 183 -17.11 -13.67 23.28
C GLU A 183 -17.78 -12.97 22.09
N PHE A 184 -16.97 -12.48 21.14
CA PHE A 184 -17.43 -11.53 20.12
C PHE A 184 -17.80 -12.18 18.78
N LYS A 185 -17.72 -13.51 18.68
CA LYS A 185 -18.05 -14.30 17.48
C LYS A 185 -17.46 -13.70 16.19
N ILE A 186 -16.22 -13.21 16.23
CA ILE A 186 -15.51 -12.84 15.01
C ILE A 186 -15.33 -14.10 14.16
N ARG A 187 -15.44 -13.95 12.83
CA ARG A 187 -15.16 -15.05 11.90
C ARG A 187 -13.73 -15.53 12.14
N LYS A 188 -13.57 -16.81 12.44
CA LYS A 188 -12.26 -17.43 12.65
C LYS A 188 -11.47 -17.49 11.33
N PRO A 189 -10.15 -17.23 11.35
CA PRO A 189 -9.33 -17.41 10.17
C PRO A 189 -9.43 -18.85 9.68
N GLU A 190 -9.49 -19.04 8.37
CA GLU A 190 -9.56 -20.38 7.78
C GLU A 190 -8.17 -21.00 7.60
N LEU A 191 -7.16 -20.14 7.49
CA LEU A 191 -5.76 -20.48 7.26
C LEU A 191 -4.87 -19.42 7.89
N TRP A 192 -3.62 -19.79 8.16
CA TRP A 192 -2.54 -18.86 8.45
C TRP A 192 -1.45 -19.03 7.40
N VAL A 193 -0.99 -17.92 6.82
CA VAL A 193 -0.02 -17.94 5.72
C VAL A 193 1.10 -16.95 6.03
N ARG A 194 2.35 -17.34 5.76
CA ARG A 194 3.51 -16.44 5.86
C ARG A 194 3.30 -15.23 4.96
N ALA A 195 3.52 -14.02 5.48
CA ALA A 195 3.32 -12.76 4.77
C ALA A 195 4.01 -12.73 3.39
N ARG A 196 5.24 -13.27 3.29
CA ARG A 196 5.99 -13.34 2.03
C ARG A 196 5.31 -14.17 0.94
N TYR A 197 4.49 -15.15 1.31
CA TYR A 197 3.72 -15.97 0.36
C TYR A 197 2.37 -15.36 -0.01
N ALA A 198 1.97 -14.27 0.66
CA ALA A 198 0.77 -13.51 0.35
C ALA A 198 1.04 -12.30 -0.58
N CYS A 199 2.30 -11.97 -0.84
CA CYS A 199 2.71 -10.87 -1.73
C CYS A 199 2.89 -11.33 -3.19
N SER A 200 3.11 -10.39 -4.12
CA SER A 200 3.60 -10.74 -5.46
C SER A 200 5.01 -11.34 -5.40
N SER A 201 5.47 -11.86 -6.53
CA SER A 201 6.56 -12.84 -6.68
C SER A 201 7.95 -12.49 -6.13
N GLU A 202 8.15 -11.30 -5.59
CA GLU A 202 9.40 -10.85 -4.99
C GLU A 202 9.10 -10.11 -3.68
N ALA A 203 8.72 -10.85 -2.64
CA ALA A 203 8.44 -10.25 -1.34
C ALA A 203 9.69 -9.57 -0.75
N CYS A 204 9.48 -8.45 -0.08
CA CYS A 204 10.49 -7.70 0.65
C CYS A 204 9.88 -7.16 1.94
N LEU A 205 10.73 -6.85 2.93
CA LEU A 205 10.25 -6.17 4.13
C LEU A 205 9.85 -4.73 3.79
N PHE A 206 10.74 -4.04 3.07
CA PHE A 206 10.58 -2.68 2.57
C PHE A 206 11.07 -2.61 1.13
N ASP A 207 10.33 -1.92 0.26
CA ASP A 207 10.78 -1.43 -1.05
C ASP A 207 10.83 0.11 -0.96
N GLN A 208 9.72 0.78 -1.25
CA GLN A 208 9.53 2.22 -1.09
C GLN A 208 8.39 2.51 -0.11
N ILE A 209 8.74 2.58 1.18
CA ILE A 209 7.79 2.97 2.23
C ILE A 209 7.13 4.30 1.88
N CYS A 210 5.82 4.25 1.73
CA CYS A 210 4.97 5.37 1.43
C CYS A 210 3.57 5.18 2.02
N PRO A 211 2.79 6.26 2.18
CA PRO A 211 1.41 6.14 2.67
C PRO A 211 0.56 5.15 1.87
N GLN A 212 0.85 4.97 0.57
CA GLN A 212 0.09 4.13 -0.35
C GLN A 212 0.17 2.64 -0.02
N ASP A 213 1.23 2.19 0.66
CA ASP A 213 1.40 0.78 1.08
C ASP A 213 0.38 0.37 2.14
N VAL A 214 -0.17 1.34 2.87
CA VAL A 214 -1.12 1.07 3.94
C VAL A 214 -2.51 0.87 3.38
N LYS A 215 -2.99 -0.36 3.49
CA LYS A 215 -4.36 -0.76 3.15
C LYS A 215 -5.00 -1.61 4.24
N GLN A 216 -5.99 -1.02 4.89
CA GLN A 216 -6.84 -1.72 5.84
C GLN A 216 -7.64 -2.82 5.15
N GLY A 217 -7.73 -3.98 5.78
CA GLY A 217 -8.65 -5.05 5.37
C GLY A 217 -9.93 -5.02 6.19
N LYS A 218 -10.30 -6.18 6.73
CA LYS A 218 -11.63 -6.39 7.35
C LYS A 218 -11.71 -6.03 8.83
N LEU A 219 -10.59 -5.69 9.47
CA LEU A 219 -10.57 -5.32 10.89
C LEU A 219 -11.01 -3.86 11.06
N GLY A 220 -11.63 -3.54 12.19
CA GLY A 220 -12.11 -2.19 12.51
C GLY A 220 -11.02 -1.31 13.14
N ASP A 221 -9.80 -1.36 12.62
CA ASP A 221 -8.58 -0.78 13.18
C ASP A 221 -8.07 0.42 12.35
N CYS A 222 -8.99 1.17 11.74
CA CYS A 222 -8.66 2.34 10.92
C CYS A 222 -7.79 3.37 11.63
N TRP A 223 -7.84 3.45 12.96
CA TRP A 223 -6.97 4.29 13.78
C TRP A 223 -5.49 3.89 13.66
N LEU A 224 -5.20 2.59 13.58
CA LEU A 224 -3.86 2.07 13.40
C LEU A 224 -3.40 2.30 11.97
N MET A 225 -4.24 1.94 10.99
CA MET A 225 -3.92 2.09 9.57
C MET A 225 -3.76 3.56 9.15
N GLY A 226 -4.65 4.45 9.60
CA GLY A 226 -4.51 5.89 9.36
C GLY A 226 -3.23 6.46 9.99
N SER A 227 -2.82 5.95 11.16
CA SER A 227 -1.58 6.37 11.82
C SER A 227 -0.34 5.87 11.10
N LEU A 228 -0.32 4.60 10.68
CA LEU A 228 0.76 4.04 9.85
C LEU A 228 0.87 4.79 8.51
N GLY A 229 -0.25 5.13 7.89
CA GLY A 229 -0.26 5.91 6.65
C GLY A 229 0.34 7.31 6.84
N ALA A 230 0.08 7.95 7.98
CA ALA A 230 0.69 9.24 8.31
C ALA A 230 2.21 9.09 8.61
N LEU A 231 2.58 8.04 9.35
CA LEU A 231 3.96 7.76 9.76
C LEU A 231 4.86 7.31 8.58
N ALA A 232 4.28 6.70 7.55
CA ALA A 232 4.98 6.28 6.33
C ALA A 232 5.57 7.47 5.52
N GLN A 233 5.17 8.71 5.83
CA GLN A 233 5.85 9.92 5.35
C GLN A 233 7.29 10.06 5.88
N TYR A 234 7.63 9.29 6.93
CA TYR A 234 8.92 9.25 7.58
C TYR A 234 9.49 7.82 7.55
N PRO A 235 9.94 7.31 6.38
CA PRO A 235 10.40 5.92 6.20
C PRO A 235 11.42 5.45 7.23
N GLN A 236 12.32 6.34 7.67
CA GLN A 236 13.36 6.00 8.65
C GLN A 236 12.78 5.63 10.01
N ARG A 237 11.67 6.27 10.43
CA ARG A 237 10.99 5.92 11.67
C ARG A 237 10.37 4.52 11.56
N ILE A 238 9.69 4.21 10.45
CA ILE A 238 9.16 2.86 10.20
C ILE A 238 10.28 1.81 10.22
N LYS A 239 11.39 2.06 9.52
CA LYS A 239 12.55 1.14 9.51
C LYS A 239 13.13 0.92 10.90
N SER A 240 13.22 1.96 11.72
CA SER A 240 13.74 1.84 13.09
C SER A 240 12.89 0.94 13.99
N LEU A 241 11.62 0.72 13.66
CA LEU A 241 10.74 -0.19 14.41
C LEU A 241 11.10 -1.67 14.19
N PHE A 242 11.93 -2.00 13.20
CA PHE A 242 12.38 -3.36 12.94
C PHE A 242 13.87 -3.48 13.24
N ASP A 243 14.29 -4.62 13.79
CA ASP A 243 15.70 -4.97 13.99
C ASP A 243 16.43 -5.38 12.70
N THR A 244 15.71 -5.42 11.58
CA THR A 244 16.20 -5.75 10.24
C THR A 244 15.55 -4.87 9.18
N ASN A 245 16.24 -4.70 8.04
CA ASN A 245 15.71 -4.03 6.84
C ASN A 245 15.37 -5.00 5.70
N GLN A 246 15.51 -6.30 5.93
CA GLN A 246 15.31 -7.36 4.95
C GLN A 246 14.42 -8.46 5.52
N LEU A 247 13.87 -9.29 4.64
CA LEU A 247 13.22 -10.51 5.09
C LEU A 247 14.25 -11.41 5.77
N THR A 248 13.89 -11.98 6.92
CA THR A 248 14.75 -12.93 7.62
C THR A 248 14.58 -14.33 7.04
N GLU A 249 15.65 -15.13 7.03
CA GLU A 249 15.59 -16.50 6.50
C GLU A 249 14.69 -17.41 7.36
N ASP A 250 14.72 -17.23 8.68
CA ASP A 250 13.94 -18.01 9.65
C ASP A 250 12.51 -17.50 9.85
N GLY A 251 12.16 -16.36 9.27
CA GLY A 251 10.85 -15.71 9.38
C GLY A 251 10.59 -15.08 10.76
N LYS A 252 11.64 -14.85 11.56
CA LYS A 252 11.59 -14.16 12.86
C LYS A 252 11.90 -12.68 12.69
N TYR A 253 11.14 -11.82 13.36
CA TYR A 253 11.38 -10.37 13.35
C TYR A 253 11.30 -9.83 14.77
N GLY A 254 12.23 -8.95 15.14
CA GLY A 254 12.10 -8.10 16.32
C GLY A 254 11.46 -6.78 15.94
N VAL A 255 10.31 -6.48 16.54
CA VAL A 255 9.61 -5.21 16.37
C VAL A 255 9.66 -4.40 17.66
N TRP A 256 10.21 -3.20 17.58
CA TRP A 256 10.23 -2.24 18.68
C TRP A 256 8.89 -1.54 18.81
N LEU A 257 8.28 -1.64 19.99
CA LEU A 257 7.13 -0.84 20.37
C LEU A 257 7.43 -0.15 21.71
N PHE A 258 7.02 1.10 21.83
CA PHE A 258 7.11 1.81 23.08
C PHE A 258 5.99 1.32 24.01
N ASP A 259 6.35 0.68 25.11
CA ASP A 259 5.41 0.11 26.07
C ASP A 259 4.85 1.21 26.99
N LEU A 260 3.55 1.44 26.94
CA LEU A 260 2.88 2.51 27.70
C LEU A 260 2.77 2.20 29.20
N ALA A 261 2.89 0.94 29.60
CA ALA A 261 2.84 0.55 31.00
C ALA A 261 4.19 0.78 31.70
N THR A 262 5.29 0.54 30.98
CA THR A 262 6.65 0.65 31.50
C THR A 262 7.36 1.94 31.09
N ASP A 263 6.82 2.66 30.10
CA ASP A 263 7.40 3.86 29.50
C ASP A 263 8.79 3.61 28.87
N LYS A 264 8.95 2.44 28.24
CA LYS A 264 10.22 1.98 27.66
C LYS A 264 10.03 1.34 26.30
N TRP A 265 11.06 1.40 25.47
CA TRP A 265 11.10 0.60 24.24
C TRP A 265 11.26 -0.87 24.55
N THR A 266 10.31 -1.68 24.07
CA THR A 266 10.28 -3.13 24.25
C THR A 266 10.28 -3.82 22.89
N LYS A 267 11.13 -4.84 22.76
CA LYS A 267 11.23 -5.64 21.54
C LYS A 267 10.26 -6.81 21.57
N TYR A 268 9.33 -6.83 20.64
CA TYR A 268 8.37 -7.91 20.44
C TYR A 268 8.86 -8.81 19.31
N LEU A 269 9.15 -10.07 19.64
CA LEU A 269 9.42 -11.09 18.63
C LEU A 269 8.10 -11.53 17.99
N ILE A 270 8.06 -11.55 16.66
CA ILE A 270 6.92 -12.04 15.87
C ILE A 270 7.38 -12.94 14.72
N ASP A 271 6.49 -13.82 14.28
CA ASP A 271 6.63 -14.59 13.04
C ASP A 271 5.78 -13.99 11.89
N GLU A 272 5.97 -14.46 10.66
CA GLU A 272 5.20 -13.96 9.50
C GLU A 272 3.81 -14.57 9.29
N LEU A 273 3.34 -15.48 10.13
CA LEU A 273 2.04 -16.14 9.95
C LEU A 273 0.91 -15.13 10.17
N LEU A 274 0.15 -14.86 9.10
CA LEU A 274 -0.96 -13.92 9.10
C LEU A 274 -2.31 -14.63 8.90
N PRO A 275 -3.39 -14.15 9.53
CA PRO A 275 -4.71 -14.74 9.42
C PRO A 275 -5.34 -14.49 8.04
N CYS A 276 -5.78 -15.58 7.40
CA CYS A 276 -6.33 -15.59 6.05
C CYS A 276 -7.77 -16.13 6.02
N TYR A 277 -8.59 -15.51 5.17
CA TYR A 277 -9.87 -16.09 4.74
C TYR A 277 -9.74 -16.60 3.31
N LYS A 278 -10.57 -17.59 2.98
CA LYS A 278 -10.73 -18.02 1.61
C LYS A 278 -11.66 -17.07 0.86
N ASP A 279 -11.28 -16.71 -0.36
CA ASP A 279 -12.18 -16.05 -1.28
C ASP A 279 -13.23 -17.03 -1.85
N ARG A 280 -14.04 -16.57 -2.81
CA ARG A 280 -15.09 -17.39 -3.42
C ARG A 280 -14.54 -18.63 -4.14
N ASP A 281 -13.28 -18.60 -4.55
CA ASP A 281 -12.62 -19.66 -5.31
C ASP A 281 -11.68 -20.52 -4.43
N GLY A 282 -11.64 -20.22 -3.13
CA GLY A 282 -10.88 -20.98 -2.13
C GLY A 282 -9.46 -20.46 -1.87
N PHE A 283 -9.06 -19.31 -2.42
CA PHE A 283 -7.70 -18.78 -2.26
C PHE A 283 -7.54 -18.02 -0.93
N PRO A 284 -6.40 -18.20 -0.23
CA PRO A 284 -6.13 -17.43 0.97
C PRO A 284 -5.95 -15.95 0.65
N ILE A 285 -6.63 -15.09 1.40
CA ILE A 285 -6.48 -13.64 1.37
C ILE A 285 -6.17 -13.20 2.79
N VAL A 286 -5.04 -12.50 2.97
CA VAL A 286 -4.70 -11.84 4.23
C VAL A 286 -5.83 -10.90 4.62
N THR A 287 -6.30 -11.05 5.85
CA THR A 287 -7.63 -10.58 6.24
C THR A 287 -7.63 -9.15 6.74
N PHE A 288 -6.68 -8.83 7.61
CA PHE A 288 -6.58 -7.57 8.33
C PHE A 288 -5.74 -6.60 7.47
N ALA A 289 -4.57 -6.12 7.89
CA ALA A 289 -3.70 -5.34 7.01
C ALA A 289 -3.24 -6.20 5.83
N ARG A 290 -3.49 -5.74 4.61
CA ARG A 290 -3.09 -6.47 3.40
C ARG A 290 -1.74 -5.99 2.91
N PRO A 291 -0.79 -6.90 2.66
CA PRO A 291 0.41 -6.56 1.91
C PRO A 291 0.00 -5.96 0.56
N LEU A 292 0.64 -4.85 0.19
CA LEU A 292 0.50 -4.23 -1.11
C LEU A 292 1.78 -4.43 -1.91
N ALA A 293 1.60 -4.78 -3.18
CA ALA A 293 2.68 -5.19 -4.07
C ALA A 293 3.58 -6.26 -3.41
N ASN A 294 4.81 -5.87 -3.09
CA ASN A 294 5.87 -6.75 -2.63
C ASN A 294 6.18 -6.57 -1.13
N GLU A 295 5.57 -5.62 -0.43
CA GLU A 295 5.97 -5.23 0.92
C GLU A 295 5.12 -5.84 2.03
N VAL A 296 5.75 -6.32 3.11
CA VAL A 296 5.05 -6.98 4.24
C VAL A 296 4.99 -6.16 5.52
N TRP A 297 5.71 -5.04 5.62
CA TRP A 297 5.91 -4.31 6.89
C TRP A 297 4.60 -3.87 7.57
N VAL A 298 3.59 -3.46 6.81
CA VAL A 298 2.30 -3.00 7.36
C VAL A 298 1.63 -4.13 8.15
N SER A 299 1.57 -5.32 7.56
CA SER A 299 0.95 -6.49 8.19
C SER A 299 1.74 -6.99 9.40
N LEU A 300 3.07 -6.90 9.36
CA LEU A 300 3.93 -7.27 10.48
C LEU A 300 3.79 -6.27 11.65
N LEU A 301 3.72 -4.96 11.39
CA LEU A 301 3.44 -3.98 12.43
C LEU A 301 2.04 -4.15 13.03
N GLU A 302 1.02 -4.40 12.21
CA GLU A 302 -0.33 -4.70 12.69
C GLU A 302 -0.32 -5.93 13.63
N LYS A 303 0.42 -6.98 13.26
CA LYS A 303 0.60 -8.17 14.11
C LYS A 303 1.31 -7.84 15.42
N ALA A 304 2.38 -7.06 15.39
CA ALA A 304 3.09 -6.65 16.61
C ALA A 304 2.18 -5.86 17.56
N VAL A 305 1.38 -4.92 17.04
CA VAL A 305 0.40 -4.16 17.85
C VAL A 305 -0.73 -5.07 18.35
N ALA A 306 -1.16 -6.06 17.56
CA ALA A 306 -2.10 -7.08 18.01
C ALA A 306 -1.52 -7.88 19.18
N LYS A 307 -0.25 -8.33 19.09
CA LYS A 307 0.46 -9.02 20.19
C LYS A 307 0.52 -8.14 21.43
N TYR A 308 0.93 -6.88 21.30
CA TYR A 308 0.96 -5.89 22.39
C TYR A 308 -0.40 -5.73 23.08
N CYS A 309 -1.48 -5.60 22.30
CA CYS A 309 -2.85 -5.48 22.83
C CYS A 309 -3.43 -6.82 23.31
N GLY A 310 -2.72 -7.94 23.13
CA GLY A 310 -3.16 -9.28 23.48
C GLY A 310 -4.23 -9.86 22.54
N GLY A 311 -4.26 -9.50 21.26
CA GLY A 311 -5.09 -10.11 20.22
C GLY A 311 -5.64 -9.11 19.19
N TYR A 312 -5.86 -9.54 17.94
CA TYR A 312 -6.38 -8.67 16.86
C TYR A 312 -7.75 -8.05 17.20
N ARG A 313 -8.61 -8.76 17.93
CA ARG A 313 -9.92 -8.24 18.39
C ARG A 313 -9.79 -6.93 19.16
N HIS A 314 -8.72 -6.78 19.94
CA HIS A 314 -8.49 -5.59 20.76
C HIS A 314 -8.12 -4.35 19.94
N LEU A 315 -7.78 -4.52 18.66
CA LEU A 315 -7.53 -3.41 17.73
C LEU A 315 -8.82 -2.79 17.17
N VAL A 316 -9.98 -3.45 17.35
CA VAL A 316 -11.26 -2.93 16.84
C VAL A 316 -11.71 -1.71 17.64
N GLY A 317 -11.66 -0.55 16.98
CA GLY A 317 -12.00 0.74 17.55
C GLY A 317 -10.94 1.23 18.54
N GLY A 318 -10.22 2.27 18.15
CA GLY A 318 -9.13 2.85 18.92
C GLY A 318 -8.83 4.30 18.53
N GLN A 319 -7.71 4.83 19.03
CA GLN A 319 -7.34 6.24 18.88
C GLN A 319 -5.94 6.40 18.27
N PRO A 320 -5.76 7.28 17.27
CA PRO A 320 -4.45 7.50 16.64
C PRO A 320 -3.33 7.89 17.63
N ALA A 321 -3.68 8.64 18.69
CA ALA A 321 -2.72 9.01 19.74
C ALA A 321 -2.03 7.79 20.39
N PHE A 322 -2.74 6.66 20.51
CA PHE A 322 -2.19 5.41 21.02
C PHE A 322 -1.17 4.80 20.04
N ALA A 323 -1.51 4.73 18.75
CA ALA A 323 -0.61 4.22 17.71
C ALA A 323 0.65 5.08 17.61
N PHE A 324 0.49 6.41 17.63
CA PHE A 324 1.62 7.31 17.58
C PHE A 324 2.56 7.09 18.76
N ARG A 325 2.07 7.06 20.00
CA ARG A 325 2.92 6.80 21.18
C ARG A 325 3.66 5.46 21.06
N LEU A 326 3.00 4.39 20.60
CA LEU A 326 3.64 3.08 20.38
C LEU A 326 4.82 3.14 19.40
N PHE A 327 4.73 3.96 18.35
CA PHE A 327 5.70 3.97 17.25
C PHE A 327 6.73 5.10 17.32
N THR A 328 6.49 6.12 18.13
CA THR A 328 7.39 7.27 18.26
C THR A 328 7.98 7.37 19.66
N GLY A 329 7.31 6.80 20.67
CA GLY A 329 7.61 7.04 22.07
C GLY A 329 7.32 8.48 22.49
N GLU A 330 6.60 9.28 21.71
CA GLU A 330 6.35 10.70 21.96
C GLU A 330 4.92 10.95 22.46
N GLN A 331 4.74 11.96 23.31
CA GLN A 331 3.41 12.31 23.81
C GLN A 331 2.67 13.16 22.78
N GLY A 332 1.75 12.53 22.06
CA GLY A 332 0.88 13.23 21.11
C GLY A 332 -0.22 14.05 21.79
N ILE A 333 -0.83 14.94 21.00
CA ILE A 333 -2.02 15.72 21.34
C ILE A 333 -3.14 15.47 20.35
N SER A 334 -4.38 15.72 20.76
CA SER A 334 -5.54 15.74 19.89
C SER A 334 -6.28 17.06 20.01
N TYR A 335 -6.73 17.58 18.87
CA TYR A 335 -7.65 18.68 18.74
C TYR A 335 -9.05 18.14 18.51
N VAL A 336 -10.02 18.63 19.27
CA VAL A 336 -11.43 18.26 19.16
C VAL A 336 -12.26 19.51 18.91
N MET A 337 -13.03 19.49 17.84
CA MET A 337 -13.98 20.56 17.50
C MET A 337 -15.19 20.52 18.43
N ARG A 338 -15.57 21.70 18.92
CA ARG A 338 -16.76 21.94 19.73
C ARG A 338 -17.95 22.34 18.85
N ASP A 339 -19.14 22.36 19.44
CA ASP A 339 -20.38 22.75 18.75
C ASP A 339 -20.35 24.19 18.20
N ASP A 340 -19.56 25.08 18.81
CA ASP A 340 -19.36 26.46 18.36
C ASP A 340 -18.29 26.60 17.25
N GLY A 341 -17.70 25.49 16.80
CA GLY A 341 -16.66 25.46 15.77
C GLY A 341 -15.24 25.72 16.28
N THR A 342 -15.05 26.03 17.57
CA THR A 342 -13.71 26.18 18.16
C THR A 342 -13.07 24.83 18.49
N PHE A 343 -11.75 24.79 18.62
CA PHE A 343 -10.99 23.57 18.88
C PHE A 343 -10.39 23.57 20.28
N ARG A 344 -10.56 22.47 21.02
CA ARG A 344 -9.93 22.23 22.32
C ARG A 344 -8.84 21.16 22.18
N ARG A 345 -7.71 21.37 22.86
CA ARG A 345 -6.62 20.38 22.95
C ARG A 345 -6.86 19.40 24.10
N ARG A 346 -6.48 18.14 23.88
CA ARG A 346 -6.36 17.09 24.90
C ARG A 346 -5.14 16.23 24.63
N ARG A 347 -4.67 15.51 25.65
CA ARG A 347 -3.66 14.46 25.51
C ARG A 347 -4.18 13.15 26.09
N MET A 348 -3.65 12.05 25.59
CA MET A 348 -3.96 10.72 26.13
C MET A 348 -3.36 10.58 27.53
N ASN A 349 -4.08 9.97 28.46
CA ASN A 349 -3.52 9.44 29.71
C ASN A 349 -2.94 8.04 29.44
N PRO A 350 -1.60 7.86 29.41
CA PRO A 350 -1.00 6.60 29.01
C PRO A 350 -1.14 5.48 30.07
N LYS A 351 -1.28 5.82 31.36
CA LYS A 351 -1.17 4.84 32.46
C LYS A 351 -2.46 4.09 32.78
N GLU A 352 -3.61 4.63 32.40
CA GLU A 352 -4.89 4.05 32.81
C GLU A 352 -5.29 2.81 31.98
N ASN A 353 -4.86 2.74 30.72
CA ASN A 353 -5.20 1.62 29.85
C ASN A 353 -4.09 1.30 28.83
N PRO A 354 -2.89 0.90 29.31
CA PRO A 354 -1.69 0.86 28.47
C PRO A 354 -1.75 -0.19 27.34
N TYR A 355 -2.60 -1.22 27.48
CA TYR A 355 -2.74 -2.33 26.50
C TYR A 355 -4.07 -2.31 25.74
N ARG A 356 -4.80 -1.19 25.75
CA ARG A 356 -6.00 -1.02 24.92
C ARG A 356 -5.93 0.31 24.17
N PRO A 357 -6.29 0.33 22.89
CA PRO A 357 -6.20 1.55 22.08
C PRO A 357 -7.33 2.56 22.36
N ARG A 358 -7.92 2.53 23.56
CA ARG A 358 -9.01 3.39 24.02
C ARG A 358 -8.58 4.12 25.29
N PRO A 359 -7.62 5.05 25.16
CA PRO A 359 -7.16 5.82 26.31
C PRO A 359 -8.25 6.74 26.85
N LYS A 360 -8.10 7.11 28.13
CA LYS A 360 -8.77 8.29 28.67
C LYS A 360 -8.03 9.56 28.27
N TRP A 361 -8.73 10.69 28.37
CA TRP A 361 -8.25 11.98 27.92
C TRP A 361 -8.05 12.93 29.08
N ILE A 362 -6.96 13.69 28.98
CA ILE A 362 -6.66 14.81 29.86
C ILE A 362 -6.82 16.07 29.02
N TRP A 363 -7.72 16.97 29.43
CA TRP A 363 -8.06 18.14 28.66
C TRP A 363 -7.21 19.35 29.06
N ARG A 364 -6.77 20.15 28.07
CA ARG A 364 -6.10 21.42 28.37
C ARG A 364 -7.13 22.42 28.92
N LYS A 365 -6.76 23.17 29.95
CA LYS A 365 -7.59 24.25 30.51
C LYS A 365 -7.52 25.52 29.65
N GLY A 366 -8.63 26.26 29.64
CA GLY A 366 -8.65 27.70 29.35
C GLY A 366 -8.32 28.20 27.93
N LYS A 367 -7.86 27.35 26.99
CA LYS A 367 -7.53 27.77 25.61
C LYS A 367 -8.32 27.00 24.56
N PHE A 368 -9.13 27.73 23.81
CA PHE A 368 -9.84 27.27 22.62
C PHE A 368 -9.32 28.02 21.41
N LEU A 369 -9.10 27.32 20.30
CA LEU A 369 -8.62 27.92 19.06
C LEU A 369 -9.80 28.19 18.13
N SER A 370 -9.82 29.36 17.49
CA SER A 370 -10.69 29.59 16.33
C SER A 370 -10.28 28.67 15.17
N PRO A 371 -11.11 28.52 14.12
CA PRO A 371 -10.69 27.79 12.92
C PRO A 371 -9.38 28.32 12.30
N GLU A 372 -9.20 29.64 12.29
CA GLU A 372 -7.96 30.29 11.85
C GLU A 372 -6.80 29.96 12.81
N GLU A 373 -7.04 30.16 14.11
CA GLU A 373 -6.28 29.67 15.27
C GLU A 373 -5.64 28.29 15.02
N PHE A 374 -6.54 27.37 14.73
CA PHE A 374 -6.26 25.97 14.56
C PHE A 374 -5.50 25.67 13.27
N PHE A 375 -5.86 26.33 12.16
CA PHE A 375 -5.15 26.13 10.90
C PHE A 375 -3.68 26.58 10.95
N GLU A 376 -3.40 27.69 11.64
CA GLU A 376 -2.02 28.12 11.91
C GLU A 376 -1.25 27.04 12.68
N SER A 377 -1.89 26.47 13.71
CA SER A 377 -1.30 25.38 14.49
C SER A 377 -1.07 24.11 13.64
N LEU A 378 -1.95 23.80 12.69
CA LEU A 378 -1.72 22.69 11.74
C LEU A 378 -0.52 22.95 10.82
N CYS A 379 -0.36 24.19 10.34
CA CYS A 379 0.78 24.58 9.51
C CYS A 379 2.10 24.47 10.29
N GLU A 380 2.10 24.88 11.56
CA GLU A 380 3.25 24.75 12.45
C GLU A 380 3.62 23.27 12.66
N HIS A 381 2.65 22.41 12.98
CA HIS A 381 2.90 20.98 13.13
C HIS A 381 3.41 20.32 11.85
N ALA A 382 2.87 20.68 10.68
CA ALA A 382 3.36 20.20 9.40
C ALA A 382 4.81 20.66 9.14
N SER A 383 5.14 21.91 9.48
CA SER A 383 6.50 22.47 9.34
C SER A 383 7.50 21.79 10.28
N ASN A 384 7.07 21.44 11.48
CA ASN A 384 7.85 20.68 12.47
C ASN A 384 7.92 19.19 12.17
N LYS A 385 7.43 18.75 11.01
CA LYS A 385 7.45 17.34 10.58
C LYS A 385 6.78 16.39 11.58
N HIS A 386 5.70 16.85 12.21
CA HIS A 386 4.85 15.97 13.00
C HIS A 386 4.02 15.07 12.07
N VAL A 387 3.51 13.97 12.62
CA VAL A 387 2.50 13.13 11.96
C VAL A 387 1.11 13.57 12.37
N LEU A 388 0.20 13.61 11.41
CA LEU A 388 -1.16 14.10 11.59
C LEU A 388 -2.18 13.09 11.05
N THR A 389 -3.27 12.90 11.79
CA THR A 389 -4.47 12.19 11.32
C THR A 389 -5.69 13.03 11.60
N CYS A 390 -6.76 12.84 10.82
CA CYS A 390 -8.07 13.42 11.11
C CYS A 390 -9.17 12.37 11.16
N SER A 391 -10.29 12.74 11.77
CA SER A 391 -11.50 11.93 11.75
C SER A 391 -12.73 12.76 11.45
N ALA A 392 -13.62 12.15 10.66
CA ALA A 392 -14.93 12.70 10.35
C ALA A 392 -15.96 12.12 11.33
N ALA A 393 -16.49 12.93 12.25
CA ALA A 393 -17.66 12.56 13.05
C ALA A 393 -18.89 13.31 12.54
N VAL A 394 -20.06 12.65 12.59
CA VAL A 394 -21.32 13.30 12.22
C VAL A 394 -21.67 14.30 13.31
N LYS A 395 -21.70 15.59 12.96
CA LYS A 395 -22.10 16.66 13.88
C LYS A 395 -23.55 16.49 14.31
N LYS A 396 -23.87 16.92 15.54
CA LYS A 396 -25.22 16.81 16.11
C LYS A 396 -26.26 17.44 15.18
N GLY A 397 -27.35 16.71 14.93
CA GLY A 397 -28.43 17.17 14.03
C GLY A 397 -28.15 17.01 12.53
N ARG A 398 -27.02 16.43 12.12
CA ARG A 398 -26.69 16.17 10.71
C ARG A 398 -26.91 14.70 10.34
N ASN A 399 -27.08 14.45 9.03
CA ASN A 399 -27.26 13.11 8.50
C ASN A 399 -25.93 12.58 7.93
N LYS A 400 -25.58 11.33 8.28
CA LYS A 400 -24.43 10.60 7.73
C LYS A 400 -24.45 10.50 6.20
N SER A 401 -25.63 10.55 5.56
CA SER A 401 -25.76 10.52 4.10
C SER A 401 -24.98 11.64 3.41
N GLU A 402 -24.89 12.81 4.03
CA GLU A 402 -24.19 13.97 3.48
C GLU A 402 -22.69 13.71 3.27
N TRP A 403 -22.02 13.07 4.25
CA TRP A 403 -20.62 12.66 4.12
C TRP A 403 -20.46 11.65 3.00
N LYS A 404 -21.35 10.65 2.95
CA LYS A 404 -21.30 9.58 1.95
C LYS A 404 -21.48 10.12 0.53
N GLU A 405 -22.37 11.08 0.32
CA GLU A 405 -22.59 11.76 -0.96
C GLU A 405 -21.31 12.48 -1.43
N LYS A 406 -20.55 13.03 -0.48
CA LYS A 406 -19.23 13.64 -0.73
C LYS A 406 -18.07 12.64 -0.78
N GLY A 407 -18.34 11.35 -0.67
CA GLY A 407 -17.33 10.29 -0.73
C GLY A 407 -16.60 10.03 0.60
N LEU A 408 -16.99 10.69 1.68
CA LEU A 408 -16.39 10.54 3.00
C LEU A 408 -17.08 9.44 3.83
N VAL A 409 -16.25 8.72 4.58
CA VAL A 409 -16.64 7.74 5.59
C VAL A 409 -16.58 8.38 6.97
N THR A 410 -17.67 8.30 7.73
CA THR A 410 -17.74 8.82 9.11
C THR A 410 -17.31 7.78 10.13
N TYR A 411 -16.84 8.25 11.29
CA TYR A 411 -16.22 7.44 12.35
C TYR A 411 -15.03 6.65 11.83
N HIS A 412 -14.26 7.28 10.93
CA HIS A 412 -13.12 6.71 10.24
C HIS A 412 -11.94 7.67 10.32
N ILE A 413 -10.74 7.11 10.38
CA ILE A 413 -9.50 7.89 10.49
C ILE A 413 -8.84 8.00 9.11
N TYR A 414 -8.41 9.21 8.78
CA TYR A 414 -7.65 9.54 7.58
C TYR A 414 -6.28 10.06 8.00
N SER A 415 -5.25 9.75 7.22
CA SER A 415 -3.94 10.39 7.38
C SER A 415 -4.01 11.80 6.82
N ILE A 416 -3.44 12.80 7.50
CA ILE A 416 -3.17 14.11 6.88
C ILE A 416 -1.75 14.04 6.34
N LEU A 417 -1.61 14.21 5.03
CA LEU A 417 -0.32 14.15 4.35
C LEU A 417 0.29 15.55 4.19
N ARG A 418 -0.53 16.53 3.81
CA ARG A 418 -0.08 17.92 3.62
C ARG A 418 -1.09 18.92 4.16
N VAL A 419 -0.58 20.01 4.71
CA VAL A 419 -1.34 21.21 5.07
C VAL A 419 -0.66 22.38 4.39
N LEU A 420 -1.35 23.06 3.48
CA LEU A 420 -0.75 24.02 2.57
C LEU A 420 -1.46 25.39 2.64
N LYS A 421 -0.64 26.44 2.63
CA LYS A 421 -1.05 27.82 2.36
C LYS A 421 -0.55 28.20 0.98
N GLU A 422 -1.49 28.36 0.07
CA GLU A 422 -1.19 28.61 -1.34
C GLU A 422 -1.92 29.85 -1.83
N LYS A 423 -1.72 30.16 -3.12
CA LYS A 423 -2.50 31.15 -3.84
C LYS A 423 -3.08 30.52 -5.11
N LEU A 424 -4.34 30.84 -5.37
CA LEU A 424 -4.99 30.62 -6.66
C LEU A 424 -4.25 31.37 -7.77
N ASP A 425 -4.55 31.05 -9.02
CA ASP A 425 -3.89 31.65 -10.18
C ASP A 425 -4.19 33.16 -10.31
N ASP A 426 -5.31 33.62 -9.73
CA ASP A 426 -5.67 35.04 -9.62
C ASP A 426 -5.02 35.77 -8.42
N GLY A 427 -4.22 35.06 -7.62
CA GLY A 427 -3.54 35.58 -6.44
C GLY A 427 -4.33 35.47 -5.13
N THR A 428 -5.58 35.01 -5.15
CA THR A 428 -6.40 34.81 -3.96
C THR A 428 -5.77 33.75 -3.04
N PRO A 429 -5.60 34.02 -1.73
CA PRO A 429 -5.09 33.02 -0.80
C PRO A 429 -6.03 31.81 -0.68
N ILE A 430 -5.46 30.61 -0.59
CA ILE A 430 -6.20 29.38 -0.34
C ILE A 430 -5.50 28.51 0.71
N ARG A 431 -6.31 27.83 1.52
CA ARG A 431 -5.88 26.87 2.54
C ARG A 431 -6.30 25.48 2.09
N LEU A 432 -5.34 24.58 1.91
CA LEU A 432 -5.58 23.23 1.43
C LEU A 432 -5.12 22.19 2.46
N VAL A 433 -5.88 21.10 2.56
CA VAL A 433 -5.51 19.91 3.33
C VAL A 433 -5.53 18.71 2.38
N GLU A 434 -4.44 17.96 2.35
CA GLU A 434 -4.39 16.65 1.70
C GLU A 434 -4.60 15.57 2.75
N ALA A 435 -5.66 14.79 2.57
CA ALA A 435 -5.99 13.66 3.43
C ALA A 435 -5.99 12.36 2.64
N ARG A 436 -5.68 11.24 3.29
CA ARG A 436 -5.69 9.91 2.69
C ARG A 436 -6.58 8.95 3.46
N ASN A 437 -7.47 8.27 2.74
CA ASN A 437 -8.26 7.18 3.29
C ASN A 437 -7.43 5.89 3.35
N PRO A 438 -7.22 5.27 4.52
CA PRO A 438 -6.46 4.02 4.66
C PRO A 438 -7.10 2.81 3.98
N TRP A 439 -8.33 2.93 3.45
CA TRP A 439 -8.93 1.90 2.59
C TRP A 439 -8.35 1.88 1.18
N ALA A 440 -7.62 2.94 0.78
CA ALA A 440 -7.16 3.19 -0.58
C ALA A 440 -8.31 3.29 -1.61
N TRP A 441 -9.54 3.57 -1.15
CA TRP A 441 -10.71 3.88 -1.97
C TRP A 441 -11.71 4.73 -1.16
N GLY A 442 -12.60 5.44 -1.85
CA GLY A 442 -13.56 6.35 -1.21
C GLY A 442 -12.93 7.72 -0.97
N GLU A 443 -12.71 8.44 -2.07
CA GLU A 443 -12.11 9.78 -2.10
C GLU A 443 -13.20 10.87 -2.07
N TRP A 444 -12.78 12.06 -1.63
CA TRP A 444 -13.58 13.28 -1.65
C TRP A 444 -14.11 13.60 -3.05
N LYS A 445 -15.37 14.05 -3.13
CA LYS A 445 -16.07 14.38 -4.39
C LYS A 445 -16.46 15.86 -4.52
N GLY A 446 -16.00 16.70 -3.61
CA GLY A 446 -16.27 18.14 -3.66
C GLY A 446 -15.16 18.90 -4.37
N ASP A 447 -15.06 20.19 -4.07
CA ASP A 447 -14.04 21.06 -4.65
C ASP A 447 -12.65 20.56 -4.30
N TRP A 448 -11.71 20.65 -5.26
CA TRP A 448 -10.34 20.16 -5.16
C TRP A 448 -10.17 18.63 -5.09
N CYS A 449 -11.21 17.85 -5.43
CA CYS A 449 -11.09 16.40 -5.58
C CYS A 449 -10.18 15.94 -6.72
N ASP A 450 -9.78 14.67 -6.65
CA ASP A 450 -8.85 14.03 -7.57
C ASP A 450 -9.39 13.82 -8.98
N SER A 451 -10.71 13.66 -9.19
CA SER A 451 -11.25 13.60 -10.56
C SER A 451 -10.94 14.89 -11.31
N GLY A 452 -11.16 16.04 -10.69
CA GLY A 452 -10.79 17.35 -11.26
C GLY A 452 -9.29 17.53 -11.52
N SER A 453 -8.42 16.66 -11.00
CA SER A 453 -6.97 16.75 -11.16
C SER A 453 -6.42 16.26 -12.50
N LYS A 454 -7.26 15.71 -13.40
CA LYS A 454 -6.82 15.24 -14.73
C LYS A 454 -6.86 16.36 -15.77
N LYS A 455 -5.96 16.30 -16.77
CA LYS A 455 -5.82 17.38 -17.76
C LYS A 455 -6.99 17.28 -18.75
N GLY A 456 -7.81 18.34 -18.82
CA GLY A 456 -9.01 18.38 -19.68
C GLY A 456 -10.33 18.04 -18.97
N GLU A 457 -10.30 17.77 -17.66
CA GLU A 457 -11.53 17.64 -16.85
C GLU A 457 -11.94 19.00 -16.25
N SER A 458 -13.20 19.16 -15.87
CA SER A 458 -13.72 20.38 -15.22
C SER A 458 -13.56 20.32 -13.71
N GLY A 459 -13.38 21.48 -13.05
CA GLY A 459 -13.28 21.60 -11.59
C GLY A 459 -12.23 22.62 -11.14
N LYS A 460 -12.09 22.80 -9.82
CA LYS A 460 -11.20 23.82 -9.22
C LYS A 460 -9.73 23.72 -9.64
N TRP A 461 -9.22 22.50 -9.80
CA TRP A 461 -7.88 22.26 -10.33
C TRP A 461 -7.71 22.65 -11.79
N ALA A 462 -8.76 22.55 -12.60
CA ALA A 462 -8.74 22.96 -14.01
C ALA A 462 -8.89 24.47 -14.18
N GLU A 463 -9.62 25.12 -13.27
CA GLU A 463 -9.69 26.59 -13.15
C GLU A 463 -8.36 27.22 -12.72
N ASN A 464 -7.49 26.46 -12.03
CA ASN A 464 -6.21 26.93 -11.49
C ASN A 464 -5.03 26.05 -11.94
N PRO A 465 -4.68 26.05 -13.25
CA PRO A 465 -3.65 25.19 -13.81
C PRO A 465 -2.25 25.40 -13.22
N GLN A 466 -1.87 26.63 -12.84
CA GLN A 466 -0.54 26.88 -12.27
C GLN A 466 -0.45 26.35 -10.84
N LEU A 467 -1.47 26.58 -10.02
CA LEU A 467 -1.56 25.98 -8.68
C LEU A 467 -1.57 24.45 -8.75
N ARG A 468 -2.33 23.88 -9.69
CA ARG A 468 -2.39 22.44 -9.92
C ARG A 468 -1.01 21.85 -10.20
N GLU A 469 -0.24 22.47 -11.08
CA GLU A 469 1.13 22.03 -11.41
C GLU A 469 2.05 22.08 -10.18
N ARG A 470 1.96 23.15 -9.37
CA ARG A 470 2.74 23.29 -8.13
C ARG A 470 2.40 22.25 -7.07
N VAL A 471 1.11 21.94 -6.90
CA VAL A 471 0.62 21.14 -5.75
C VAL A 471 0.53 19.65 -6.06
N LEU A 472 -0.01 19.26 -7.22
CA LEU A 472 -0.37 17.85 -7.46
C LEU A 472 0.74 17.00 -8.04
N GLY A 473 1.76 17.59 -8.68
CA GLY A 473 2.80 16.82 -9.36
C GLY A 473 2.23 15.76 -10.31
N LYS A 474 2.84 14.56 -10.35
CA LYS A 474 2.34 13.40 -11.11
C LYS A 474 1.44 12.51 -10.24
N GLY A 475 0.27 13.00 -9.84
CA GLY A 475 -0.69 12.24 -9.02
C GLY A 475 -1.41 11.10 -9.77
N GLY A 476 -1.90 10.12 -8.99
CA GLY A 476 -2.75 9.00 -9.42
C GLY A 476 -3.69 8.59 -8.28
N ALA A 477 -4.77 7.87 -8.59
CA ALA A 477 -5.79 7.48 -7.60
C ALA A 477 -5.22 6.48 -6.57
N ASP A 478 -4.93 6.97 -5.37
CA ASP A 478 -4.26 6.21 -4.30
C ASP A 478 -4.95 6.36 -2.93
N GLY A 479 -6.16 6.93 -2.93
CA GLY A 479 -6.95 7.24 -1.75
C GLY A 479 -6.58 8.57 -1.07
N ALA A 480 -5.54 9.28 -1.53
CA ALA A 480 -5.29 10.66 -1.16
C ALA A 480 -6.23 11.60 -1.92
N PHE A 481 -6.54 12.74 -1.33
CA PHE A 481 -7.31 13.79 -1.98
C PHE A 481 -7.06 15.13 -1.31
N PHE A 482 -7.24 16.19 -2.09
CA PHE A 482 -7.25 17.56 -1.57
C PHE A 482 -8.66 18.07 -1.28
N MET A 483 -8.75 18.96 -0.31
CA MET A 483 -9.92 19.79 -0.06
C MET A 483 -9.51 21.14 0.52
N CYS A 484 -10.37 22.16 0.41
CA CYS A 484 -10.13 23.41 1.11
C CYS A 484 -10.37 23.24 2.62
N PHE A 485 -9.69 24.06 3.42
CA PHE A 485 -9.81 23.99 4.87
C PHE A 485 -11.22 24.33 5.36
N GLU A 486 -11.95 25.19 4.65
CA GLU A 486 -13.34 25.54 4.96
C GLU A 486 -14.26 24.32 4.87
N ASP A 487 -14.12 23.52 3.81
CA ASP A 487 -14.81 22.23 3.69
C ASP A 487 -14.30 21.24 4.74
N TRP A 488 -13.00 21.23 5.03
CA TRP A 488 -12.43 20.37 6.06
C TRP A 488 -13.09 20.62 7.43
N VAL A 489 -13.22 21.88 7.85
CA VAL A 489 -13.90 22.27 9.11
C VAL A 489 -15.38 21.87 9.10
N HIS A 490 -16.00 21.78 7.93
CA HIS A 490 -17.37 21.31 7.82
C HIS A 490 -17.50 19.80 8.08
N TYR A 491 -16.62 18.98 7.47
CA TYR A 491 -16.75 17.52 7.45
C TYR A 491 -15.90 16.78 8.51
N PHE A 492 -14.83 17.38 9.02
CA PHE A 492 -13.93 16.77 10.00
C PHE A 492 -14.03 17.46 11.34
N THR A 493 -13.77 16.72 12.41
CA THR A 493 -14.01 17.19 13.79
C THR A 493 -12.86 16.93 14.74
N ASN A 494 -11.95 16.01 14.42
CA ASN A 494 -10.81 15.71 15.28
C ASN A 494 -9.53 15.65 14.46
N VAL A 495 -8.43 16.09 15.07
CA VAL A 495 -7.07 15.85 14.56
C VAL A 495 -6.23 15.28 15.69
N SER A 496 -5.44 14.24 15.41
CA SER A 496 -4.37 13.82 16.31
C SER A 496 -3.03 14.16 15.70
N VAL A 497 -2.12 14.68 16.52
CA VAL A 497 -0.78 15.14 16.14
C VAL A 497 0.23 14.48 17.07
N CYS A 498 1.35 14.04 16.52
CA CYS A 498 2.45 13.55 17.33
C CYS A 498 3.80 13.89 16.67
N PRO A 499 4.81 14.30 17.45
CA PRO A 499 6.18 14.29 16.95
C PRO A 499 6.58 12.88 16.49
N VAL A 500 7.40 12.78 15.44
CA VAL A 500 7.85 11.49 14.89
C VAL A 500 8.87 10.81 15.81
N GLY A 501 9.43 11.55 16.78
CA GLY A 501 10.61 11.16 17.54
C GLY A 501 11.84 11.22 16.65
N THR A 502 12.94 11.78 17.13
CA THR A 502 14.23 11.75 16.40
C THR A 502 15.29 10.95 17.14
N ALA A 503 15.04 10.60 18.40
CA ALA A 503 15.91 9.74 19.18
C ALA A 503 16.04 8.34 18.54
N PRO A 504 17.24 7.74 18.61
CA PRO A 504 17.42 6.32 18.35
C PRO A 504 16.53 5.48 19.28
N ILE A 505 16.11 4.32 18.81
CA ILE A 505 15.43 3.33 19.64
C ILE A 505 16.53 2.49 20.30
N GLU A 506 16.66 2.58 21.63
CA GLU A 506 17.67 1.87 22.42
C GLU A 506 17.00 0.97 23.47
N GLU A 507 17.58 -0.22 23.71
CA GLU A 507 17.20 -1.03 24.88
C GLU A 507 17.48 -0.22 26.15
N ASP A 508 16.47 -0.07 27.01
CA ASP A 508 16.55 0.66 28.27
C ASP A 508 16.80 2.18 28.18
N GLY A 509 16.65 2.78 26.99
CA GLY A 509 16.73 4.23 26.82
C GLY A 509 15.61 4.96 27.57
N GLU A 510 15.96 5.65 28.66
CA GLU A 510 15.07 6.60 29.32
C GLU A 510 14.96 7.85 28.42
N MET A 511 13.76 8.21 28.00
CA MET A 511 13.55 9.50 27.35
C MET A 511 13.56 10.59 28.42
N GLU A 512 14.34 11.65 28.20
CA GLU A 512 14.19 12.88 28.98
C GLU A 512 12.75 13.38 28.79
N GLU A 513 12.04 13.63 29.88
CA GLU A 513 10.75 14.33 29.83
C GLU A 513 10.98 15.65 29.10
N GLY A 514 10.46 15.74 27.87
CA GLY A 514 10.46 17.00 27.13
C GLY A 514 9.85 18.08 28.00
N SER A 515 10.42 19.29 27.94
CA SER A 515 9.90 20.44 28.68
C SER A 515 8.47 20.72 28.25
N ASP A 516 7.51 20.13 28.94
CA ASP A 516 6.11 20.53 28.88
C ASP A 516 6.11 22.01 29.28
N GLU A 517 5.74 22.89 28.35
CA GLU A 517 5.23 24.21 28.74
C GLU A 517 4.23 23.99 29.88
N GLU A 518 4.23 24.86 30.91
CA GLU A 518 3.35 24.81 32.09
C GLU A 518 1.86 24.99 31.69
N ASP A 519 1.34 24.09 30.86
CA ASP A 519 -0.03 24.03 30.42
C ASP A 519 -0.82 23.34 31.52
N GLU A 520 -1.76 24.06 32.14
CA GLU A 520 -2.66 23.45 33.11
C GLU A 520 -3.61 22.48 32.41
N TYR A 521 -3.60 21.23 32.87
CA TYR A 521 -4.46 20.16 32.41
C TYR A 521 -5.48 19.79 33.50
N GLU A 522 -6.67 19.34 33.08
CA GLU A 522 -7.72 18.86 33.97
C GLU A 522 -8.27 17.51 33.50
N ASP A 523 -8.53 16.63 34.46
CA ASP A 523 -9.35 15.46 34.25
C ASP A 523 -10.81 15.91 34.23
N VAL A 524 -11.41 15.86 33.04
CA VAL A 524 -12.85 16.06 32.87
C VAL A 524 -13.44 14.72 32.49
N ASP A 525 -14.45 14.28 33.22
CA ASP A 525 -15.17 13.06 32.93
C ASP A 525 -15.99 13.26 31.65
N ASP A 526 -15.56 12.64 30.55
CA ASP A 526 -16.30 12.61 29.28
C ASP A 526 -17.52 11.69 29.45
N GLY A 527 -18.59 12.22 30.05
CA GLY A 527 -19.89 11.55 30.14
C GLY A 527 -20.45 11.15 28.76
N PRO A 528 -21.37 10.15 28.71
CA PRO A 528 -21.68 9.35 27.52
C PRO A 528 -22.26 10.11 26.32
#